data_AF-A0A2H1WTD5-F1
#
_entry.id   AF-A0A2H1WTD5-F1
#
_cell.length_a   1.000
_cell.length_b   1.000
_cell.length_c   1.000
_cell.angle_alpha   90.00
_cell.angle_beta   90.00
_cell.angle_gamma   90.00
#
_symmetry.space_group_name_H-M   'P 1'
#
loop_
_entity.id
_entity.type
_entity.pdbx_description
1 polymer ?
#
loop_
_entity_poly.entity_id
_entity_poly.type
_entity_poly.pdbx_seq_one_letter_code
_entity_poly.pdbx_strand_id
1 'polypeptide(L)'
;MTQRGYKPSGRNDFIDLVMSWKETHHITGDSLKNPKTGEVKKLTLEVNDDLLVAQCFVFFAAGFGTSATTLSYTLFEIAKNKDIQEKVLQEVDAYLERNKNKLKYECIMEMPYLEAVIDETLRIHPILGVIPRELMEDYTLPGGVKLEKGLRIHIPTYYLHHNPEYFPEPEVFRPERFFGDQKQNIIPYTYMPFGEGPRTCI
;
A
#
# COMPACT_ATOMS: atom_id res chain seq x y z
N MET A 1 -7.80 -13.78 -20.44
CA MET A 1 -9.07 -14.50 -20.69
C MET A 1 -8.85 -15.79 -21.48
N THR A 2 -8.26 -15.76 -22.68
CA THR A 2 -8.07 -16.95 -23.55
C THR A 2 -7.22 -18.06 -22.91
N GLN A 3 -6.13 -17.71 -22.22
CA GLN A 3 -5.30 -18.68 -21.47
C GLN A 3 -6.03 -19.35 -20.29
N ARG A 4 -7.14 -18.77 -19.80
CA ARG A 4 -7.96 -19.33 -18.71
C ARG A 4 -9.21 -20.06 -19.21
N GLY A 5 -9.43 -20.12 -20.52
CA GLY A 5 -10.65 -20.69 -21.10
C GLY A 5 -11.93 -20.01 -20.60
N TYR A 6 -11.85 -18.73 -20.22
CA TYR A 6 -12.96 -17.95 -19.63
C TYR A 6 -13.53 -18.52 -18.33
N LYS A 7 -12.73 -19.29 -17.57
CA LYS A 7 -13.11 -19.83 -16.26
C LYS A 7 -12.13 -19.38 -15.16
N PRO A 8 -12.54 -19.38 -13.88
CA PRO A 8 -11.63 -19.19 -12.77
C PRO A 8 -10.48 -20.21 -12.83
N SER A 9 -9.26 -19.73 -12.64
CA SER A 9 -8.04 -20.53 -12.74
C SER A 9 -7.67 -21.25 -11.43
N GLY A 10 -8.39 -20.96 -10.33
CA GLY A 10 -8.10 -21.49 -9.00
C GLY A 10 -6.86 -20.86 -8.35
N ARG A 11 -6.33 -19.77 -8.92
CA ARG A 11 -5.19 -19.01 -8.39
C ARG A 11 -5.59 -18.06 -7.29
N ASN A 12 -6.90 -17.83 -7.11
CA ASN A 12 -7.46 -16.91 -6.13
C ASN A 12 -6.94 -15.47 -6.29
N ASP A 13 -6.76 -15.04 -7.54
CA ASP A 13 -6.35 -13.67 -7.87
C ASP A 13 -7.56 -12.78 -8.20
N PHE A 14 -7.30 -11.48 -8.43
CA PHE A 14 -8.33 -10.50 -8.77
C PHE A 14 -9.17 -10.91 -10.00
N ILE A 15 -8.56 -11.58 -10.98
CA ILE A 15 -9.27 -12.02 -12.17
C ILE A 15 -10.23 -13.18 -11.84
N ASP A 16 -9.81 -14.12 -10.99
CA ASP A 16 -10.69 -15.17 -10.48
C ASP A 16 -11.84 -14.57 -9.64
N LEU A 17 -11.56 -13.53 -8.84
CA LEU A 17 -12.57 -12.80 -8.07
C LEU A 17 -13.62 -12.14 -8.99
N VAL A 18 -13.18 -11.37 -9.99
CA VAL A 18 -14.07 -10.72 -10.98
C VAL A 18 -14.88 -11.74 -11.76
N MET A 19 -14.28 -12.88 -12.14
CA MET A 19 -15.00 -13.98 -12.79
C MET A 19 -16.07 -14.57 -11.87
N SER A 20 -15.77 -14.79 -10.59
CA SER A 20 -16.74 -15.31 -9.62
C SER A 20 -17.93 -14.35 -9.44
N TRP A 21 -17.70 -13.04 -9.44
CA TRP A 21 -18.77 -12.04 -9.37
C TRP A 21 -19.62 -12.00 -10.62
N LYS A 22 -19.00 -12.23 -11.79
CA LYS A 22 -19.73 -12.38 -13.05
C LYS A 22 -20.65 -13.60 -13.05
N GLU A 23 -20.24 -14.72 -12.43
CA GLU A 23 -21.06 -15.94 -12.34
C GLU A 23 -22.17 -15.83 -11.28
N THR A 24 -21.87 -15.24 -10.13
CA THR A 24 -22.80 -15.14 -8.99
C THR A 24 -23.78 -13.96 -9.11
N HIS A 25 -23.46 -12.98 -9.96
CA HIS A 25 -24.20 -11.73 -10.18
C HIS A 25 -24.41 -10.88 -8.91
N HIS A 26 -23.78 -11.24 -7.79
CA HIS A 26 -23.97 -10.55 -6.53
C HIS A 26 -22.70 -10.59 -5.68
N ILE A 27 -22.37 -9.47 -5.05
CA ILE A 27 -21.36 -9.41 -3.99
C ILE A 27 -22.10 -9.35 -2.67
N THR A 28 -21.86 -10.32 -1.79
CA THR A 28 -22.39 -10.30 -0.42
C THR A 28 -21.28 -9.93 0.55
N GLY A 29 -21.53 -8.93 1.39
CA GLY A 29 -20.59 -8.48 2.40
C GLY A 29 -21.30 -7.99 3.65
N ASP A 30 -20.53 -7.78 4.70
CA ASP A 30 -21.04 -7.23 5.95
C ASP A 30 -21.10 -5.70 5.87
N SER A 31 -22.17 -5.11 6.40
CA SER A 31 -22.26 -3.67 6.60
C SER A 31 -21.19 -3.22 7.59
N LEU A 32 -20.87 -1.92 7.55
CA LEU A 32 -20.17 -1.32 8.68
C LEU A 32 -20.98 -1.59 9.96
N LYS A 33 -20.27 -1.95 11.05
CA LYS A 33 -20.88 -2.19 12.36
C LYS A 33 -21.58 -0.91 12.80
N ASN A 34 -22.87 -1.02 13.12
CA ASN A 34 -23.62 0.11 13.66
C ASN A 34 -22.99 0.50 15.02
N PRO A 35 -22.49 1.74 15.18
CA PRO A 35 -21.80 2.14 16.41
C PRO A 35 -22.71 2.17 17.64
N LYS A 36 -24.01 2.37 17.44
CA LYS A 36 -25.01 2.48 18.51
C LYS A 36 -25.60 1.14 18.92
N THR A 37 -25.86 0.25 17.95
CA THR A 37 -26.52 -1.04 18.21
C THR A 37 -25.56 -2.23 18.17
N GLY A 38 -24.34 -2.03 17.65
CA GLY A 38 -23.36 -3.09 17.41
C GLY A 38 -23.74 -4.06 16.29
N GLU A 39 -24.87 -3.83 15.62
CA GLU A 39 -25.40 -4.71 14.58
C GLU A 39 -24.58 -4.63 13.29
N VAL A 40 -24.34 -5.80 12.69
CA VAL A 40 -23.74 -5.95 11.37
C VAL A 40 -24.77 -6.65 10.49
N LYS A 41 -25.13 -6.04 9.36
CA LYS A 41 -26.11 -6.58 8.43
C LYS A 41 -25.41 -7.16 7.21
N LYS A 42 -25.89 -8.30 6.72
CA LYS A 42 -25.49 -8.78 5.40
C LYS A 42 -26.11 -7.87 4.34
N LEU A 43 -25.27 -7.33 3.48
CA LEU A 43 -25.63 -6.53 2.33
C LEU A 43 -25.31 -7.33 1.07
N THR A 44 -26.21 -7.24 0.09
CA THR A 44 -26.02 -7.84 -1.23
C THR A 44 -26.06 -6.73 -2.26
N LEU A 45 -25.00 -6.61 -3.05
CA LEU A 45 -24.88 -5.69 -4.17
C LEU A 45 -25.01 -6.49 -5.48
N GLU A 46 -25.86 -6.04 -6.39
CA GLU A 46 -25.96 -6.62 -7.74
C GLU A 46 -24.70 -6.28 -8.55
N VAL A 47 -24.20 -7.27 -9.28
CA VAL A 47 -23.04 -7.16 -10.16
C VAL A 47 -23.51 -7.13 -11.60
N ASN A 48 -23.33 -5.96 -12.23
CA ASN A 48 -23.51 -5.78 -13.66
C ASN A 48 -22.17 -5.50 -14.35
N ASP A 49 -22.16 -5.51 -15.69
CA ASP A 49 -20.94 -5.30 -16.47
C ASP A 49 -20.33 -3.92 -16.19
N ASP A 50 -21.14 -2.88 -15.95
CA ASP A 50 -20.66 -1.54 -15.60
C ASP A 50 -19.85 -1.54 -14.29
N LEU A 51 -20.34 -2.24 -13.26
CA LEU A 51 -19.63 -2.40 -12.00
C LEU A 51 -18.30 -3.15 -12.22
N LEU A 52 -18.30 -4.24 -12.98
CA LEU A 52 -17.09 -5.02 -13.25
C LEU A 52 -16.04 -4.21 -14.02
N VAL A 53 -16.47 -3.43 -15.02
CA VAL A 53 -15.59 -2.53 -15.77
C VAL A 53 -15.04 -1.42 -14.87
N ALA A 54 -15.89 -0.81 -14.05
CA ALA A 54 -15.48 0.22 -13.10
C ALA A 54 -14.45 -0.31 -12.09
N GLN A 55 -14.64 -1.52 -11.54
CA GLN A 55 -13.66 -2.14 -10.66
C GLN A 55 -12.34 -2.39 -11.39
N CYS A 56 -12.35 -2.97 -12.60
CA CYS A 56 -11.14 -3.17 -13.41
C CYS A 56 -10.37 -1.85 -13.61
N PHE A 57 -11.09 -0.76 -13.92
CA PHE A 57 -10.48 0.55 -14.10
C PHE A 57 -9.84 1.07 -12.81
N VAL A 58 -10.53 1.00 -11.67
CA VAL A 58 -10.02 1.47 -10.38
C VAL A 58 -8.77 0.70 -9.97
N PHE A 59 -8.76 -0.63 -10.10
CA PHE A 59 -7.56 -1.44 -9.80
C PHE A 59 -6.39 -1.10 -10.71
N PHE A 60 -6.64 -0.91 -12.01
CA PHE A 60 -5.61 -0.48 -12.95
C PHE A 60 -5.05 0.89 -12.58
N ALA A 61 -5.91 1.90 -12.37
CA ALA A 61 -5.48 3.26 -12.06
C ALA A 61 -4.71 3.33 -10.73
N ALA A 62 -5.25 2.69 -9.69
CA ALA A 62 -4.63 2.65 -8.36
C ALA A 62 -3.28 1.93 -8.38
N GLY A 63 -3.19 0.78 -9.05
CA GLY A 63 -1.95 0.00 -9.14
C GLY A 63 -0.90 0.58 -10.08
N PHE A 64 -1.32 1.26 -11.15
CA PHE A 64 -0.39 1.83 -12.14
C PHE A 64 0.22 3.14 -11.67
N GLY A 65 -0.62 4.14 -11.35
CA GLY A 65 -0.15 5.50 -11.11
C GLY A 65 0.77 5.61 -9.89
N THR A 66 0.41 4.93 -8.80
CA THR A 66 1.20 4.90 -7.56
C THR A 66 2.55 4.21 -7.79
N SER A 67 2.53 2.99 -8.34
CA SER A 67 3.74 2.20 -8.60
C SER A 67 4.71 2.86 -9.58
N ALA A 68 4.19 3.45 -10.67
CA ALA A 68 5.03 4.13 -11.66
C ALA A 68 5.74 5.35 -11.05
N THR A 69 5.04 6.09 -10.18
CA THR A 69 5.60 7.26 -9.49
C THR A 69 6.64 6.83 -8.46
N THR A 70 6.35 5.81 -7.65
CA THR A 70 7.31 5.24 -6.69
C THR A 70 8.58 4.76 -7.39
N LEU A 71 8.46 3.98 -8.46
CA LEU A 71 9.60 3.49 -9.23
C LEU A 71 10.44 4.65 -9.78
N SER A 72 9.80 5.70 -10.27
CA SER A 72 10.48 6.88 -10.79
C SER A 72 11.30 7.58 -9.69
N TYR A 73 10.74 7.77 -8.50
CA TYR A 73 11.47 8.34 -7.36
C TYR A 73 12.56 7.42 -6.83
N THR A 74 12.33 6.10 -6.80
CA THR A 74 13.34 5.13 -6.38
C THR A 74 14.55 5.18 -7.31
N LEU A 75 14.33 5.19 -8.62
CA LEU A 75 15.41 5.32 -9.61
C LEU A 75 16.12 6.69 -9.49
N PHE A 76 15.38 7.76 -9.23
CA PHE A 76 15.94 9.09 -9.00
C PHE A 76 16.85 9.14 -7.77
N GLU A 77 16.43 8.57 -6.64
CA GLU A 77 17.26 8.53 -5.43
C GLU A 77 18.46 7.60 -5.57
N ILE A 78 18.30 6.45 -6.24
CA ILE A 78 19.45 5.58 -6.57
C ILE A 78 20.47 6.35 -7.43
N ALA A 79 20.03 7.06 -8.46
CA ALA A 79 20.93 7.80 -9.35
C ALA A 79 21.67 8.96 -8.65
N LYS A 80 21.09 9.54 -7.60
CA LYS A 80 21.70 10.60 -6.79
C LYS A 80 22.72 10.10 -5.78
N ASN A 81 22.59 8.84 -5.34
CA ASN A 81 23.38 8.27 -4.25
C ASN A 81 24.22 7.09 -4.75
N LYS A 82 25.46 7.37 -5.18
CA LYS A 82 26.36 6.38 -5.83
C LYS A 82 26.67 5.17 -4.96
N ASP A 83 26.87 5.38 -3.67
CA ASP A 83 27.13 4.32 -2.70
C ASP A 83 25.94 3.38 -2.53
N ILE A 84 24.72 3.93 -2.52
CA ILE A 84 23.48 3.15 -2.49
C ILE A 84 23.30 2.41 -3.81
N GLN A 85 23.58 3.05 -4.95
CA GLN A 85 23.54 2.42 -6.26
C GLN A 85 24.48 1.20 -6.33
N GLU A 86 25.71 1.32 -5.84
CA GLU A 86 26.68 0.23 -5.81
C GLU A 86 26.18 -0.94 -4.95
N LYS A 87 25.62 -0.67 -3.76
CA LYS A 87 25.05 -1.71 -2.88
C LYS A 87 23.88 -2.43 -3.53
N VAL A 88 22.95 -1.70 -4.16
CA VAL A 88 21.80 -2.29 -4.87
C VAL A 88 22.27 -3.16 -6.04
N LEU A 89 23.24 -2.68 -6.84
CA LEU A 89 23.79 -3.46 -7.95
C LEU A 89 24.45 -4.75 -7.46
N GLN A 90 25.25 -4.67 -6.40
CA GLN A 90 25.87 -5.86 -5.79
C GLN A 90 24.83 -6.89 -5.32
N GLU A 91 23.73 -6.44 -4.68
CA GLU A 91 22.66 -7.33 -4.22
C GLU A 91 21.95 -8.02 -5.41
N VAL A 92 21.64 -7.26 -6.46
CA VAL A 92 20.98 -7.77 -7.68
C VAL A 92 21.90 -8.74 -8.43
N ASP A 93 23.16 -8.37 -8.64
CA ASP A 93 24.15 -9.20 -9.33
C ASP A 93 24.36 -10.53 -8.57
N ALA A 94 24.52 -10.47 -7.25
CA ALA A 94 24.66 -11.66 -6.42
C ALA A 94 23.43 -12.58 -6.51
N TYR A 95 22.21 -12.03 -6.58
CA TYR A 95 21.01 -12.84 -6.80
C TYR A 95 21.02 -13.50 -8.18
N LEU A 96 21.35 -12.76 -9.23
CA LEU A 96 21.37 -13.25 -10.60
C LEU A 96 22.43 -14.33 -10.80
N GLU A 97 23.63 -14.16 -10.26
CA GLU A 97 24.70 -15.16 -10.31
C GLU A 97 24.25 -16.48 -9.68
N ARG A 98 23.68 -16.45 -8.46
CA ARG A 98 23.13 -17.64 -7.78
C ARG A 98 22.02 -18.31 -8.58
N ASN A 99 21.24 -17.55 -9.33
CA ASN A 99 20.07 -18.02 -10.09
C ASN A 99 20.34 -18.23 -11.59
N LYS A 100 21.61 -18.29 -12.02
CA LYS A 100 22.00 -18.51 -13.42
C LYS A 100 21.39 -17.47 -14.36
N ASN A 101 21.42 -16.20 -13.96
CA ASN A 101 20.86 -15.05 -14.66
C ASN A 101 19.35 -15.16 -14.96
N LYS A 102 18.60 -15.81 -14.07
CA LYS A 102 17.14 -15.90 -14.15
C LYS A 102 16.50 -15.18 -12.98
N LEU A 103 15.58 -14.27 -13.29
CA LEU A 103 14.65 -13.73 -12.31
C LEU A 103 13.57 -14.77 -12.03
N LYS A 104 13.41 -15.11 -10.75
CA LYS A 104 12.33 -15.96 -10.27
C LYS A 104 11.50 -15.18 -9.25
N TYR A 105 10.31 -15.66 -8.95
CA TYR A 105 9.40 -14.97 -8.03
C TYR A 105 10.00 -14.77 -6.64
N GLU A 106 10.87 -15.67 -6.20
CA GLU A 106 11.54 -15.60 -4.89
C GLU A 106 12.47 -14.39 -4.74
N CYS A 107 12.83 -13.70 -5.83
CA CYS A 107 13.66 -12.49 -5.77
C CYS A 107 13.09 -11.42 -4.83
N ILE A 108 11.75 -11.35 -4.71
CA ILE A 108 11.06 -10.37 -3.87
C ILE A 108 11.42 -10.49 -2.39
N MET A 109 11.85 -11.67 -1.94
CA MET A 109 12.24 -11.94 -0.54
C MET A 109 13.77 -11.98 -0.36
N GLU A 110 14.53 -11.94 -1.46
CA GLU A 110 15.99 -12.13 -1.46
C GLU A 110 16.77 -10.83 -1.76
N MET A 111 16.08 -9.70 -1.84
CA MET A 111 16.67 -8.37 -2.08
C MET A 111 16.27 -7.36 -0.99
N PRO A 112 16.59 -7.63 0.30
CA PRO A 112 16.16 -6.80 1.43
C PRO A 112 16.73 -5.37 1.39
N TYR A 113 17.90 -5.14 0.78
CA TYR A 113 18.43 -3.78 0.68
C TYR A 113 17.67 -2.96 -0.37
N LEU A 114 17.36 -3.55 -1.54
CA LEU A 114 16.48 -2.92 -2.51
C LEU A 114 15.07 -2.64 -1.94
N GLU A 115 14.52 -3.55 -1.14
CA GLU A 115 13.27 -3.32 -0.41
C GLU A 115 13.40 -2.09 0.52
N ALA A 116 14.48 -2.00 1.29
CA ALA A 116 14.75 -0.86 2.18
C ALA A 116 14.92 0.47 1.41
N VAL A 117 15.48 0.43 0.21
CA VAL A 117 15.58 1.60 -0.70
C VAL A 117 14.19 2.04 -1.18
N ILE A 118 13.30 1.09 -1.50
CA ILE A 118 11.91 1.40 -1.87
C ILE A 118 11.16 1.98 -0.66
N ASP A 119 11.33 1.40 0.53
CA ASP A 119 10.72 1.91 1.77
C ASP A 119 11.18 3.34 2.08
N GLU A 120 12.47 3.63 2.00
CA GLU A 120 12.99 4.99 2.21
C GLU A 120 12.52 5.96 1.10
N THR A 121 12.33 5.46 -0.12
CA THR A 121 11.71 6.26 -1.20
C THR A 121 10.30 6.65 -0.83
N LEU A 122 9.48 5.71 -0.37
CA LEU A 122 8.10 5.96 0.02
C LEU A 122 7.99 6.85 1.26
N ARG A 123 9.01 6.87 2.13
CA ARG A 123 9.11 7.82 3.23
C ARG A 123 9.37 9.25 2.75
N ILE A 124 10.39 9.47 1.91
CA ILE A 124 10.73 10.82 1.42
C ILE A 124 9.70 11.32 0.41
N HIS A 125 9.21 10.45 -0.45
CA HIS A 125 8.30 10.77 -1.55
C HIS A 125 6.96 10.02 -1.40
N PRO A 126 6.17 10.30 -0.36
CA PRO A 126 4.91 9.60 -0.15
C PRO A 126 3.91 10.00 -1.24
N ILE A 127 3.41 9.01 -1.98
CA ILE A 127 2.46 9.24 -3.08
C ILE A 127 1.16 9.88 -2.58
N LEU A 128 0.74 9.52 -1.36
CA LEU A 128 -0.41 10.10 -0.67
C LEU A 128 0.07 10.84 0.59
N GLY A 129 0.43 12.12 0.42
CA GLY A 129 0.95 12.95 1.52
C GLY A 129 -0.07 13.29 2.61
N VAL A 130 -1.37 13.13 2.34
CA VAL A 130 -2.47 13.33 3.30
C VAL A 130 -3.51 12.24 3.12
N ILE A 131 -3.98 11.66 4.23
CA ILE A 131 -5.08 10.69 4.23
C ILE A 131 -6.32 11.34 4.87
N PRO A 132 -7.37 11.67 4.09
CA PRO A 132 -8.57 12.31 4.62
C PRO A 132 -9.53 11.31 5.25
N ARG A 133 -10.27 11.77 6.27
CA ARG A 133 -11.43 11.10 6.88
C ARG A 133 -12.52 12.14 7.10
N GLU A 134 -13.77 11.72 7.07
CA GLU A 134 -14.92 12.54 7.46
C GLU A 134 -15.69 11.82 8.56
N LEU A 135 -16.06 12.55 9.62
CA LEU A 135 -16.81 11.98 10.72
C LEU A 135 -18.26 11.72 10.30
N MET A 136 -18.70 10.47 10.41
CA MET A 136 -20.08 10.07 10.13
C MET A 136 -21.01 10.26 11.34
N GLU A 137 -20.44 10.46 12.53
CA GLU A 137 -21.10 10.71 13.81
C GLU A 137 -20.15 11.48 14.75
N ASP A 138 -20.70 12.09 15.79
CA ASP A 138 -19.89 12.77 16.81
C ASP A 138 -18.97 11.77 17.52
N TYR A 139 -17.72 12.15 17.73
CA TYR A 139 -16.70 11.29 18.32
C TYR A 139 -15.90 12.05 19.39
N THR A 140 -15.66 11.41 20.53
CA THR A 140 -14.79 11.97 21.58
C THR A 140 -13.47 11.22 21.56
N LEU A 141 -12.38 11.94 21.27
CA LEU A 141 -11.03 11.38 21.34
C LEU A 141 -10.72 10.94 22.78
N PRO A 142 -9.81 9.97 23.00
CA PRO A 142 -9.42 9.53 24.35
C PRO A 142 -8.96 10.67 25.28
N GLY A 143 -8.42 11.77 24.72
CA GLY A 143 -8.05 12.98 25.47
C GLY A 143 -9.19 13.94 25.81
N GLY A 144 -10.45 13.58 25.54
CA GLY A 144 -11.64 14.37 25.87
C GLY A 144 -12.07 15.41 24.82
N VAL A 145 -11.29 15.59 23.75
CA VAL A 145 -11.65 16.49 22.64
C VAL A 145 -12.84 15.91 21.88
N LYS A 146 -13.91 16.70 21.77
CA LYS A 146 -15.11 16.35 21.01
C LYS A 146 -14.98 16.81 19.57
N LEU A 147 -15.30 15.91 18.65
CA LEU A 147 -15.31 16.13 17.22
C LEU A 147 -16.74 15.94 16.71
N GLU A 148 -17.24 16.92 15.97
CA GLU A 148 -18.62 16.91 15.48
C GLU A 148 -18.73 16.15 14.15
N LYS A 149 -19.89 15.56 13.92
CA LYS A 149 -20.24 14.94 12.63
C LYS A 149 -20.02 15.91 11.46
N GLY A 150 -19.46 15.41 10.37
CA GLY A 150 -19.15 16.18 9.17
C GLY A 150 -17.79 16.86 9.20
N LEU A 151 -17.11 16.87 10.35
CA LEU A 151 -15.73 17.35 10.44
C LEU A 151 -14.81 16.46 9.60
N ARG A 152 -13.90 17.08 8.84
CA ARG A 152 -12.84 16.39 8.10
C ARG A 152 -11.55 16.35 8.90
N ILE A 153 -10.99 15.16 9.06
CA ILE A 153 -9.67 14.93 9.63
C ILE A 153 -8.70 14.66 8.48
N HIS A 154 -7.56 15.36 8.49
CA HIS A 154 -6.44 15.09 7.60
C HIS A 154 -5.31 14.46 8.41
N ILE A 155 -4.98 13.21 8.11
CA ILE A 155 -3.80 12.55 8.68
C ILE A 155 -2.60 12.97 7.82
N PRO A 156 -1.60 13.69 8.38
CA PRO A 156 -0.57 14.35 7.59
C PRO A 156 0.62 13.41 7.37
N THR A 157 0.46 12.39 6.51
CA THR A 157 1.49 11.38 6.20
C THR A 157 2.84 12.00 5.85
N TYR A 158 2.87 13.02 4.98
CA TYR A 158 4.12 13.68 4.59
C TYR A 158 4.85 14.30 5.79
N TYR A 159 4.11 14.99 6.66
CA TYR A 159 4.68 15.59 7.87
C TYR A 159 5.23 14.52 8.82
N LEU A 160 4.49 13.43 9.03
CA LEU A 160 4.94 12.34 9.90
C LEU A 160 6.24 11.71 9.38
N HIS A 161 6.34 11.50 8.06
CA HIS A 161 7.51 10.90 7.42
C HIS A 161 8.75 11.81 7.44
N HIS A 162 8.55 13.13 7.56
CA HIS A 162 9.61 14.14 7.60
C HIS A 162 9.80 14.77 8.98
N ASN A 163 9.11 14.27 10.01
CA ASN A 163 9.28 14.81 11.37
C ASN A 163 10.60 14.27 11.96
N PRO A 164 11.56 15.15 12.32
CA PRO A 164 12.85 14.73 12.90
C PRO A 164 12.72 13.99 14.24
N GLU A 165 11.59 14.13 14.94
CA GLU A 165 11.29 13.36 16.15
C GLU A 165 11.15 11.86 15.85
N TYR A 166 10.59 11.51 14.69
CA TYR A 166 10.36 10.12 14.27
C TYR A 166 11.44 9.63 13.31
N PHE A 167 11.95 10.52 12.46
CA PHE A 167 12.98 10.23 11.48
C PHE A 167 14.13 11.25 11.60
N PRO A 168 15.13 11.00 12.45
CA PRO A 168 16.27 11.90 12.62
C PRO A 168 16.98 12.13 11.29
N GLU A 169 17.33 13.37 10.95
CA GLU A 169 17.82 13.76 9.61
C GLU A 169 16.84 13.38 8.48
N PRO A 170 15.59 13.91 8.52
CA PRO A 170 14.49 13.41 7.68
C PRO A 170 14.69 13.62 6.19
N GLU A 171 15.51 14.61 5.80
CA GLU A 171 15.83 14.92 4.40
C GLU A 171 16.95 14.04 3.82
N VAL A 172 17.66 13.29 4.67
CA VAL A 172 18.73 12.39 4.24
C VAL A 172 18.12 11.05 3.81
N PHE A 173 18.34 10.68 2.55
CA PHE A 173 17.96 9.38 2.01
C PHE A 173 18.86 8.29 2.59
N ARG A 174 18.35 7.59 3.62
CA ARG A 174 19.07 6.56 4.39
C ARG A 174 18.26 5.25 4.43
N PRO A 175 18.40 4.37 3.41
CA PRO A 175 17.73 3.07 3.37
C PRO A 175 17.96 2.22 4.61
N GLU A 176 19.09 2.41 5.30
CA GLU A 176 19.46 1.67 6.51
C GLU A 176 18.39 1.73 7.61
N ARG A 177 17.52 2.76 7.64
CA ARG A 177 16.38 2.84 8.57
C ARG A 177 15.42 1.66 8.46
N PHE A 178 15.27 1.13 7.25
CA PHE A 178 14.35 0.06 6.90
C PHE A 178 15.07 -1.27 6.67
N PHE A 179 16.37 -1.35 6.98
CA PHE A 179 17.20 -2.52 6.72
C PHE A 179 17.56 -3.29 8.01
N GLY A 180 17.43 -4.61 7.97
CA GLY A 180 17.76 -5.48 9.10
C GLY A 180 16.99 -5.12 10.38
N ASP A 181 17.68 -5.13 11.51
CA ASP A 181 17.08 -4.86 12.82
C ASP A 181 16.64 -3.39 13.01
N GLN A 182 17.11 -2.46 12.17
CA GLN A 182 16.72 -1.05 12.29
C GLN A 182 15.25 -0.82 11.98
N LYS A 183 14.61 -1.69 11.18
CA LYS A 183 13.18 -1.63 10.88
C LYS A 183 12.32 -1.70 12.14
N GLN A 184 12.82 -2.29 13.23
CA GLN A 184 12.15 -2.35 14.53
C GLN A 184 12.11 -1.00 15.27
N ASN A 185 12.95 -0.04 14.88
CA ASN A 185 12.99 1.29 15.48
C ASN A 185 11.90 2.23 14.92
N ILE A 186 11.20 1.82 13.87
CA ILE A 186 10.12 2.62 13.28
C ILE A 186 8.94 2.65 14.23
N ILE A 187 8.60 3.86 14.70
CA ILE A 187 7.51 4.05 15.64
C ILE A 187 6.17 3.77 14.94
N PRO A 188 5.27 2.96 15.53
CA PRO A 188 3.97 2.68 14.94
C PRO A 188 3.21 3.96 14.56
N TYR A 189 2.52 3.93 13.41
CA TYR A 189 1.74 5.06 12.87
C TYR A 189 2.56 6.31 12.48
N THR A 190 3.89 6.21 12.40
CA THR A 190 4.75 7.29 11.88
C THR A 190 5.24 7.04 10.45
N TYR A 191 5.36 5.78 10.04
CA TYR A 191 5.52 5.34 8.65
C TYR A 191 4.22 4.69 8.17
N MET A 192 3.58 5.25 7.14
CA MET A 192 2.25 4.85 6.66
C MET A 192 2.11 5.04 5.15
N PRO A 193 3.04 4.50 4.32
CA PRO A 193 3.01 4.67 2.87
C PRO A 193 1.76 4.06 2.22
N PHE A 194 1.16 3.05 2.86
CA PHE A 194 -0.04 2.34 2.42
C PHE A 194 -1.28 2.64 3.28
N GLY A 195 -1.17 3.64 4.17
CA GLY A 195 -2.16 3.88 5.22
C GLY A 195 -2.13 2.81 6.31
N GLU A 196 -3.12 2.86 7.20
CA GLU A 196 -3.26 1.94 8.33
C GLU A 196 -4.73 1.65 8.65
N GLY A 197 -4.97 0.51 9.30
CA GLY A 197 -6.30 0.09 9.76
C GLY A 197 -7.22 -0.45 8.65
N PRO A 198 -8.56 -0.36 8.79
CA PRO A 198 -9.51 -1.06 7.92
C PRO A 198 -9.59 -0.53 6.48
N ARG A 199 -8.85 0.54 6.17
CA ARG A 199 -8.73 1.13 4.83
C ARG A 199 -7.27 1.15 4.34
N THR A 200 -6.43 0.27 4.89
CA THR A 200 -5.09 0.03 4.37
C THR A 200 -5.14 -0.43 2.91
N CYS A 201 -4.10 -0.13 2.13
CA CYS A 201 -3.95 -0.64 0.77
C CYS A 201 -4.02 -2.18 0.74
N ILE A 202 -4.50 -2.75 -0.37
CA ILE A 202 -4.65 -4.19 -0.61
C ILE A 202 -3.74 -4.69 -1.71
#